data_AF-X1UTE2-F1
#
_entry.id   AF-X1UTE2-F1
#
_cell.length_a   1.000
_cell.length_b   1.000
_cell.length_c   1.000
_cell.angle_alpha   90.00
_cell.angle_beta   90.00
_cell.angle_gamma   90.00
#
_symmetry.space_group_name_H-M   'P 1'
#
loop_
_entity.id
_entity.type
_entity.pdbx_description
1 polymer ?
#
loop_
_entity_poly.entity_id
_entity_poly.type
_entity_poly.pdbx_seq_one_letter_code
_entity_poly.pdbx_strand_id
1 'polypeptide(L)'
;MASGDIGPVLGTGIFDAVTGNEPSVVHIFGDVYAVAYRGQGNHGWLRTLTISGDGTTIALTGSSLEFDGVSGYSPSLIHVSGDTYVIAYWNATSDDGIVKTVSIDAAGNIGSIHSFTFDATRGRTPEIIHISGDVYAVAYRGPLDDGWLRTLTISADGTAIALTGSSLEFDIGYASDPHLTHVSGNVYAIAYEISAASFDVKICTMTISNAGVIGGAVIDVYQFSAPPSQAKRAKILHIANTVFAIVAQENATKDGWVVT
;
A
#
# COMPACT_ATOMS: atom_id res chain seq x y z
N MET A 1 -25.64 20.40 2.66
CA MET A 1 -25.08 19.06 2.48
C MET A 1 -25.28 18.33 3.80
N ALA A 2 -25.87 17.13 3.76
CA ALA A 2 -25.93 16.28 4.93
C ALA A 2 -24.49 15.84 5.30
N SER A 3 -24.28 15.49 6.57
CA SER A 3 -23.01 14.91 7.00
C SER A 3 -22.77 13.61 6.23
N GLY A 4 -21.70 13.56 5.43
CA GLY A 4 -21.33 12.40 4.62
C GLY A 4 -21.60 12.52 3.10
N ASP A 5 -22.18 13.63 2.63
CA ASP A 5 -22.28 13.88 1.18
C ASP A 5 -20.88 14.07 0.56
N ILE A 6 -20.57 13.37 -0.52
CA ILE A 6 -19.35 13.58 -1.31
C ILE A 6 -19.54 14.86 -2.12
N GLY A 7 -18.74 15.89 -1.83
CA GLY A 7 -18.74 17.16 -2.56
C GLY A 7 -18.24 17.02 -4.00
N PRO A 8 -18.40 18.07 -4.84
CA PRO A 8 -17.86 18.06 -6.19
C PRO A 8 -16.32 17.99 -6.17
N VAL A 9 -15.73 17.53 -7.27
CA VAL A 9 -14.29 17.63 -7.50
C VAL A 9 -13.90 19.11 -7.51
N LEU A 10 -13.01 19.52 -6.59
CA LEU A 10 -12.57 20.92 -6.42
C LEU A 10 -11.47 21.32 -7.40
N GLY A 11 -10.57 20.39 -7.72
CA GLY A 11 -9.43 20.61 -8.60
C GLY A 11 -8.93 19.29 -9.20
N THR A 12 -8.24 19.38 -10.33
CA THR A 12 -7.61 18.24 -11.01
C THR A 12 -6.21 18.61 -11.46
N GLY A 13 -5.26 17.70 -11.32
CA GLY A 13 -3.89 17.85 -11.78
C GLY A 13 -3.34 16.56 -12.36
N ILE A 14 -2.40 16.67 -13.28
CA ILE A 14 -1.70 15.54 -13.90
C ILE A 14 -0.30 15.49 -13.32
N PHE A 15 0.04 14.44 -12.55
CA PHE A 15 1.38 14.28 -11.98
C PHE A 15 2.37 13.63 -12.96
N ASP A 16 1.90 12.86 -13.93
CA ASP A 16 2.69 12.29 -15.04
C ASP A 16 1.84 12.29 -16.33
N ALA A 17 2.35 12.94 -17.38
CA ALA A 17 1.61 13.11 -18.64
C ALA A 17 1.80 11.94 -19.63
N VAL A 18 2.67 10.97 -19.32
CA VAL A 18 2.99 9.84 -20.20
C VAL A 18 2.32 8.58 -19.67
N THR A 19 2.64 8.19 -18.45
CA THR A 19 2.13 6.94 -17.86
C THR A 19 2.21 7.04 -16.34
N GLY A 20 1.08 6.89 -15.66
CA GLY A 20 1.00 6.82 -14.20
C GLY A 20 0.05 5.71 -13.77
N ASN A 21 0.60 4.56 -13.36
CA ASN A 21 -0.17 3.42 -12.86
C ASN A 21 0.06 3.22 -11.37
N GLU A 22 -0.94 2.66 -10.70
CA GLU A 22 -0.84 2.20 -9.30
C GLU A 22 -0.26 3.29 -8.35
N PRO A 23 -0.80 4.53 -8.36
CA PRO A 23 -0.24 5.59 -7.52
C PRO A 23 -0.54 5.35 -6.03
N SER A 24 0.47 5.58 -5.19
CA SER A 24 0.35 5.68 -3.74
C SER A 24 0.78 7.07 -3.31
N VAL A 25 -0.11 7.79 -2.63
CA VAL A 25 0.10 9.18 -2.20
C VAL A 25 0.25 9.25 -0.68
N VAL A 26 1.17 10.10 -0.22
CA VAL A 26 1.34 10.43 1.20
C VAL A 26 1.45 11.94 1.36
N HIS A 27 0.92 12.45 2.48
CA HIS A 27 1.13 13.84 2.89
C HIS A 27 2.53 13.99 3.49
N ILE A 28 3.22 15.09 3.17
CA ILE A 28 4.56 15.40 3.66
C ILE A 28 4.48 16.47 4.75
N PHE A 29 4.23 17.71 4.34
CA PHE A 29 4.15 18.86 5.24
C PHE A 29 3.41 20.01 4.55
N GLY A 30 2.56 20.71 5.30
CA GLY A 30 1.78 21.84 4.75
C GLY A 30 0.95 21.39 3.55
N ASP A 31 1.20 22.01 2.40
CA ASP A 31 0.52 21.69 1.14
C ASP A 31 1.26 20.64 0.29
N VAL A 32 2.39 20.08 0.78
CA VAL A 32 3.26 19.17 0.01
C VAL A 32 2.86 17.71 0.21
N TYR A 33 2.83 16.97 -0.91
CA TYR A 33 2.53 15.54 -0.99
C TYR A 33 3.56 14.83 -1.87
N ALA A 34 3.74 13.53 -1.65
CA ALA A 34 4.53 12.67 -2.53
C ALA A 34 3.67 11.57 -3.12
N VAL A 35 3.96 11.18 -4.37
CA VAL A 35 3.27 10.13 -5.12
C VAL A 35 4.31 9.16 -5.66
N ALA A 36 4.29 7.93 -5.18
CA ALA A 36 5.01 6.81 -5.78
C ALA A 36 4.10 6.09 -6.79
N TYR A 37 4.60 5.74 -7.96
CA TYR A 37 3.81 5.13 -9.03
C TYR A 37 4.66 4.33 -10.01
N ARG A 38 4.02 3.46 -10.79
CA ARG A 38 4.65 2.79 -11.94
C ARG A 38 4.50 3.66 -13.20
N GLY A 39 5.62 4.16 -13.70
CA GLY A 39 5.68 5.12 -14.79
C GLY A 39 6.12 4.54 -16.14
N GLN A 40 6.69 5.42 -16.98
CA GLN A 40 7.24 5.04 -18.29
C GLN A 40 8.24 3.89 -18.16
N GLY A 41 8.22 2.95 -19.12
CA GLY A 41 9.08 1.76 -19.09
C GLY A 41 8.67 0.70 -18.05
N ASN A 42 7.54 0.91 -17.35
CA ASN A 42 7.18 0.16 -16.14
C ASN A 42 8.16 0.35 -14.97
N HIS A 43 8.91 1.45 -14.99
CA HIS A 43 9.84 1.81 -13.93
C HIS A 43 9.08 2.38 -12.71
N GLY A 44 9.71 2.32 -11.55
CA GLY A 44 9.21 2.93 -10.33
C GLY A 44 9.61 4.41 -10.23
N TRP A 45 8.62 5.29 -10.08
CA TRP A 45 8.81 6.74 -10.00
C TRP A 45 8.22 7.32 -8.71
N LEU A 46 8.88 8.32 -8.16
CA LEU A 46 8.43 9.13 -7.03
C LEU A 46 8.45 10.60 -7.46
N ARG A 47 7.34 11.30 -7.28
CA ARG A 47 7.23 12.75 -7.53
C ARG A 47 6.61 13.44 -6.33
N THR A 48 6.92 14.72 -6.18
CA THR A 48 6.27 15.58 -5.18
C THR A 48 5.43 16.65 -5.85
N LEU A 49 4.31 16.97 -5.20
CA LEU A 49 3.34 17.96 -5.66
C LEU A 49 2.82 18.77 -4.48
N THR A 50 2.17 19.88 -4.81
CA THR A 50 1.42 20.71 -3.87
C THR A 50 -0.07 20.60 -4.15
N ILE A 51 -0.87 20.60 -3.10
CA ILE A 51 -2.33 20.75 -3.14
C ILE A 51 -2.66 21.94 -2.24
N SER A 52 -3.23 23.01 -2.81
CA SER A 52 -3.63 24.18 -2.02
C SER A 52 -4.62 23.80 -0.93
N GLY A 53 -4.62 24.51 0.20
CA GLY A 53 -5.54 24.24 1.32
C GLY A 53 -7.04 24.30 0.98
N ASP A 54 -7.42 24.93 -0.12
CA ASP A 54 -8.79 24.93 -0.66
C ASP A 54 -9.06 23.82 -1.69
N GLY A 55 -8.06 23.01 -2.02
CA GLY A 55 -8.13 21.89 -2.97
C GLY A 55 -8.23 22.29 -4.44
N THR A 56 -8.18 23.59 -4.78
CA THR A 56 -8.44 24.07 -6.14
C THR A 56 -7.22 24.01 -7.05
N THR A 57 -6.00 24.04 -6.48
CA THR A 57 -4.74 24.06 -7.21
C THR A 57 -3.90 22.83 -6.89
N ILE A 58 -3.45 22.13 -7.93
CA ILE A 58 -2.53 21.00 -7.84
C ILE A 58 -1.35 21.27 -8.77
N ALA A 59 -0.12 21.30 -8.25
CA ALA A 59 1.07 21.61 -9.03
C ALA A 59 2.28 20.77 -8.61
N LEU A 60 3.09 20.32 -9.57
CA LEU A 60 4.36 19.64 -9.28
C LEU A 60 5.34 20.60 -8.59
N THR A 61 6.08 20.12 -7.58
CA THR A 61 7.17 20.91 -6.99
C THR A 61 8.41 20.95 -7.89
N GLY A 62 8.51 20.00 -8.83
CA GLY A 62 9.66 19.81 -9.72
C GLY A 62 10.60 18.67 -9.29
N SER A 63 10.48 18.14 -8.07
CA SER A 63 11.28 16.99 -7.64
C SER A 63 10.72 15.68 -8.20
N SER A 64 11.60 14.85 -8.74
CA SER A 64 11.28 13.55 -9.31
C SER A 64 12.45 12.59 -9.10
N LEU A 65 12.15 11.33 -8.82
CA LEU A 65 13.11 10.25 -8.66
C LEU A 65 12.60 8.99 -9.36
N GLU A 66 13.44 8.37 -10.17
CA GLU A 66 13.24 7.00 -10.66
C GLU A 66 13.85 6.04 -9.62
N PHE A 67 13.02 5.50 -8.72
CA PHE A 67 13.51 4.67 -7.61
C PHE A 67 13.84 3.23 -8.05
N ASP A 68 13.29 2.78 -9.18
CA ASP A 68 13.60 1.50 -9.82
C ASP A 68 13.55 1.65 -11.35
N GLY A 69 14.71 1.64 -12.00
CA GLY A 69 14.82 1.80 -13.45
C GLY A 69 14.66 0.52 -14.26
N VAL A 70 14.04 -0.54 -13.71
CA VAL A 70 13.87 -1.83 -14.40
C VAL A 70 12.41 -2.23 -14.48
N SER A 71 11.73 -2.39 -13.34
CA SER A 71 10.36 -2.89 -13.30
C SER A 71 9.71 -2.69 -11.92
N GLY A 72 9.59 -1.44 -11.47
CA GLY A 72 8.99 -1.12 -10.16
C GLY A 72 7.46 -1.08 -10.18
N TYR A 73 6.80 -2.16 -9.73
CA TYR A 73 5.34 -2.31 -9.79
C TYR A 73 4.68 -2.17 -8.41
N SER A 74 3.43 -1.70 -8.43
CA SER A 74 2.52 -1.68 -7.28
C SER A 74 3.13 -1.05 -6.03
N PRO A 75 3.63 0.20 -6.11
CA PRO A 75 4.25 0.84 -4.95
C PRO A 75 3.22 1.15 -3.86
N SER A 76 3.62 0.91 -2.61
CA SER A 76 2.94 1.30 -1.38
C SER A 76 3.87 2.23 -0.61
N LEU A 77 3.47 3.50 -0.49
CA LEU A 77 4.27 4.59 0.10
C LEU A 77 3.66 5.02 1.43
N ILE A 78 4.45 4.97 2.50
CA ILE A 78 4.06 5.46 3.84
C ILE A 78 5.19 6.30 4.47
N HIS A 79 4.81 7.08 5.48
CA HIS A 79 5.76 7.81 6.33
C HIS A 79 6.43 6.89 7.36
N VAL A 80 7.72 7.12 7.63
CA VAL A 80 8.49 6.42 8.65
C VAL A 80 8.66 7.30 9.88
N SER A 81 9.46 8.36 9.77
CA SER A 81 9.78 9.29 10.85
C SER A 81 10.50 10.52 10.27
N GLY A 82 10.20 11.73 10.78
CA GLY A 82 10.83 12.95 10.31
C GLY A 82 10.67 13.12 8.79
N ASP A 83 11.79 13.23 8.08
CA ASP A 83 11.80 13.34 6.62
C ASP A 83 11.91 11.97 5.91
N THR A 84 11.85 10.85 6.65
CA THR A 84 12.02 9.49 6.11
C THR A 84 10.67 8.90 5.70
N TYR A 85 10.62 8.35 4.50
CA TYR A 85 9.48 7.62 3.93
C TYR A 85 9.95 6.26 3.42
N VAL A 86 9.02 5.31 3.26
CA VAL A 86 9.32 3.98 2.70
C VAL A 86 8.35 3.63 1.58
N ILE A 87 8.90 3.04 0.52
CA ILE A 87 8.18 2.50 -0.63
C ILE A 87 8.38 0.99 -0.64
N ALA A 88 7.32 0.22 -0.37
CA ALA A 88 7.29 -1.21 -0.70
C ALA A 88 6.80 -1.39 -2.13
N TYR A 89 7.48 -2.21 -2.92
CA TYR A 89 7.11 -2.49 -4.31
C TYR A 89 7.67 -3.86 -4.73
N TRP A 90 7.32 -4.33 -5.92
CA TRP A 90 7.92 -5.55 -6.47
C TRP A 90 8.61 -5.31 -7.80
N ASN A 91 9.71 -6.01 -8.03
CA ASN A 91 10.42 -5.97 -9.29
C ASN A 91 9.88 -7.05 -10.23
N ALA A 92 9.15 -6.67 -11.28
CA ALA A 92 8.51 -7.63 -12.18
C ALA A 92 9.46 -8.45 -13.06
N THR A 93 10.75 -8.10 -13.11
CA THR A 93 11.76 -8.90 -13.82
C THR A 93 12.32 -10.01 -12.94
N SER A 94 12.53 -9.76 -11.64
CA SER A 94 13.07 -10.76 -10.70
C SER A 94 12.02 -11.45 -9.82
N ASP A 95 10.78 -10.96 -9.81
CA ASP A 95 9.71 -11.30 -8.85
C ASP A 95 10.01 -10.90 -7.39
N ASP A 96 11.10 -10.16 -7.13
CA ASP A 96 11.50 -9.75 -5.79
C ASP A 96 10.52 -8.75 -5.17
N GLY A 97 10.25 -8.92 -3.87
CA GLY A 97 9.66 -7.91 -3.01
C GLY A 97 10.74 -7.02 -2.40
N ILE A 98 10.63 -5.71 -2.63
CA ILE A 98 11.65 -4.72 -2.25
C ILE A 98 11.00 -3.62 -1.41
N VAL A 99 11.71 -3.16 -0.38
CA VAL A 99 11.44 -1.89 0.29
C VAL A 99 12.59 -0.91 0.03
N LYS A 100 12.25 0.34 -0.25
CA LYS A 100 13.20 1.44 -0.35
C LYS A 100 12.81 2.56 0.59
N THR A 101 13.73 3.01 1.43
CA THR A 101 13.55 4.25 2.20
C THR A 101 14.05 5.42 1.38
N VAL A 102 13.40 6.57 1.53
CA VAL A 102 13.75 7.81 0.85
C VAL A 102 13.57 8.98 1.80
N SER A 103 14.48 9.96 1.75
CA SER A 103 14.28 11.23 2.47
C SER A 103 13.51 12.22 1.60
N ILE A 104 12.47 12.85 2.14
CA ILE A 104 11.71 13.93 1.50
C ILE A 104 11.56 15.06 2.52
N ASP A 105 12.17 16.22 2.25
CA ASP A 105 12.08 17.36 3.16
C ASP A 105 10.71 18.07 3.08
N ALA A 106 10.48 19.02 3.99
CA ALA A 106 9.24 19.80 4.05
C ALA A 106 8.93 20.64 2.80
N ALA A 107 9.90 20.88 1.92
CA ALA A 107 9.70 21.55 0.63
C ALA A 107 9.47 20.55 -0.53
N GLY A 108 9.50 19.25 -0.26
CA GLY A 108 9.37 18.20 -1.26
C GLY A 108 10.66 17.90 -2.02
N ASN A 109 11.83 18.22 -1.47
CA ASN A 109 13.09 17.81 -2.08
C ASN A 109 13.37 16.35 -1.73
N ILE A 110 13.60 15.53 -2.76
CA ILE A 110 13.90 14.10 -2.63
C ILE A 110 15.42 13.92 -2.46
N GLY A 111 15.82 13.12 -1.47
CA GLY A 111 17.23 12.91 -1.10
C GLY A 111 17.66 11.44 -1.10
N SER A 112 18.34 11.03 -0.02
CA SER A 112 19.01 9.73 0.09
C SER A 112 18.05 8.55 -0.03
N ILE A 113 18.55 7.44 -0.60
CA ILE A 113 17.80 6.20 -0.79
C ILE A 113 18.55 5.00 -0.21
N HIS A 114 17.85 4.12 0.51
CA HIS A 114 18.37 2.80 0.91
C HIS A 114 17.41 1.72 0.45
N SER A 115 17.92 0.53 0.15
CA SER A 115 17.16 -0.55 -0.48
C SER A 115 17.36 -1.86 0.27
N PHE A 116 16.30 -2.63 0.41
CA PHE A 116 16.33 -3.95 1.02
C PHE A 116 15.31 -4.87 0.34
N THR A 117 15.73 -6.09 0.01
CA THR A 117 14.85 -7.12 -0.56
C THR A 117 14.27 -7.95 0.58
N PHE A 118 12.95 -7.86 0.82
CA PHE A 118 12.28 -8.58 1.89
C PHE A 118 11.86 -10.01 1.51
N ASP A 119 11.68 -10.27 0.21
CA ASP A 119 11.43 -11.60 -0.35
C ASP A 119 12.10 -11.70 -1.73
N ALA A 120 13.10 -12.57 -1.87
CA ALA A 120 13.84 -12.78 -3.12
C ALA A 120 13.29 -13.95 -3.97
N THR A 121 12.15 -14.51 -3.59
CA THR A 121 11.50 -15.62 -4.30
C THR A 121 10.26 -15.14 -5.05
N ARG A 122 9.38 -14.44 -4.33
CA ARG A 122 8.18 -13.81 -4.90
C ARG A 122 7.59 -12.85 -3.89
N GLY A 123 7.58 -11.55 -4.20
CA GLY A 123 7.10 -10.50 -3.30
C GLY A 123 6.08 -9.56 -3.93
N ARG A 124 5.14 -10.09 -4.72
CA ARG A 124 4.30 -9.31 -5.64
C ARG A 124 3.22 -8.51 -4.93
N THR A 125 2.81 -7.41 -5.55
CA THR A 125 1.73 -6.51 -5.08
C THR A 125 1.80 -6.22 -3.57
N PRO A 126 2.94 -5.74 -3.03
CA PRO A 126 3.08 -5.57 -1.61
C PRO A 126 2.31 -4.35 -1.10
N GLU A 127 1.85 -4.43 0.14
CA GLU A 127 1.35 -3.28 0.88
C GLU A 127 2.02 -3.23 2.26
N ILE A 128 2.52 -2.05 2.62
CA ILE A 128 3.23 -1.81 3.87
C ILE A 128 2.40 -0.93 4.81
N ILE A 129 2.40 -1.27 6.10
CA ILE A 129 1.87 -0.42 7.17
C ILE A 129 2.85 -0.28 8.32
N HIS A 130 2.71 0.79 9.08
CA HIS A 130 3.37 0.96 10.38
C HIS A 130 2.65 0.15 11.46
N ILE A 131 3.42 -0.49 12.35
CA ILE A 131 2.91 -1.26 13.49
C ILE A 131 3.12 -0.49 14.79
N SER A 132 4.38 -0.27 15.16
CA SER A 132 4.77 0.42 16.40
C SER A 132 6.26 0.72 16.37
N GLY A 133 6.67 1.90 16.84
CA GLY A 133 8.08 2.26 16.90
C GLY A 133 8.74 2.19 15.51
N ASP A 134 9.77 1.36 15.37
CA ASP A 134 10.48 1.07 14.12
C ASP A 134 9.95 -0.15 13.38
N VAL A 135 8.84 -0.76 13.82
CA VAL A 135 8.28 -2.00 13.25
C VAL A 135 7.22 -1.72 12.20
N TYR A 136 7.31 -2.44 11.09
CA TYR A 136 6.41 -2.40 9.95
C TYR A 136 5.99 -3.80 9.52
N ALA A 137 4.86 -3.91 8.84
CA ALA A 137 4.37 -5.16 8.27
C ALA A 137 4.14 -5.01 6.77
N VAL A 138 4.48 -6.05 6.00
CA VAL A 138 4.29 -6.11 4.56
C VAL A 138 3.44 -7.34 4.22
N ALA A 139 2.22 -7.11 3.72
CA ALA A 139 1.38 -8.14 3.14
C ALA A 139 1.63 -8.18 1.62
N TYR A 140 1.72 -9.37 1.03
CA TYR A 140 2.07 -9.52 -0.38
C TYR A 140 1.61 -10.87 -0.96
N ARG A 141 1.61 -10.97 -2.29
CA ARG A 141 1.42 -12.21 -3.03
C ARG A 141 2.75 -12.93 -3.17
N GLY A 142 2.90 -14.02 -2.42
CA GLY A 142 4.13 -14.76 -2.25
C GLY A 142 4.29 -15.98 -3.16
N PRO A 143 5.19 -16.93 -2.79
CA PRO A 143 5.37 -18.20 -3.50
C PRO A 143 4.04 -18.91 -3.76
N LEU A 144 3.93 -19.63 -4.88
CA LEU A 144 2.68 -20.26 -5.35
C LEU A 144 1.50 -19.30 -5.59
N ASP A 145 1.76 -17.98 -5.58
CA ASP A 145 0.76 -16.92 -5.60
C ASP A 145 -0.12 -16.88 -4.34
N ASP A 146 0.36 -17.48 -3.25
CA ASP A 146 -0.26 -17.52 -1.92
C ASP A 146 -0.19 -16.18 -1.18
N GLY A 147 -0.95 -16.04 -0.11
CA GLY A 147 -1.00 -14.83 0.71
C GLY A 147 0.06 -14.86 1.81
N TRP A 148 0.99 -13.91 1.80
CA TRP A 148 2.09 -13.86 2.76
C TRP A 148 2.16 -12.52 3.51
N LEU A 149 2.50 -12.59 4.79
CA LEU A 149 2.77 -11.46 5.66
C LEU A 149 4.15 -11.62 6.27
N ARG A 150 4.95 -10.56 6.25
CA ARG A 150 6.23 -10.46 6.97
C ARG A 150 6.28 -9.18 7.79
N THR A 151 7.10 -9.16 8.83
CA THR A 151 7.42 -7.92 9.55
C THR A 151 8.91 -7.58 9.43
N LEU A 152 9.19 -6.28 9.46
CA LEU A 152 10.53 -5.73 9.33
C LEU A 152 10.69 -4.52 10.26
N THR A 153 11.94 -4.16 10.55
CA THR A 153 12.30 -2.92 11.23
C THR A 153 12.91 -1.93 10.26
N ILE A 154 12.58 -0.64 10.40
CA ILE A 154 13.20 0.47 9.67
C ILE A 154 13.66 1.52 10.68
N SER A 155 14.97 1.81 10.72
CA SER A 155 15.50 2.88 11.58
C SER A 155 14.89 4.24 11.22
N ALA A 156 14.85 5.17 12.19
CA ALA A 156 14.24 6.48 11.97
C ALA A 156 14.90 7.30 10.83
N ASP A 157 16.20 7.08 10.58
CA ASP A 157 16.95 7.68 9.46
C ASP A 157 16.84 6.87 8.14
N GLY A 158 16.12 5.75 8.17
CA GLY A 158 15.86 4.88 7.03
C GLY A 158 17.05 4.04 6.58
N THR A 159 18.21 4.10 7.23
CA THR A 159 19.44 3.47 6.74
C THR A 159 19.54 1.99 7.08
N ALA A 160 18.90 1.54 8.17
CA ALA A 160 18.88 0.16 8.61
C ALA A 160 17.49 -0.44 8.38
N ILE A 161 17.44 -1.49 7.55
CA ILE A 161 16.23 -2.25 7.26
C ILE A 161 16.54 -3.73 7.49
N ALA A 162 15.70 -4.43 8.25
CA ALA A 162 15.91 -5.85 8.54
C ALA A 162 14.58 -6.57 8.77
N LEU A 163 14.49 -7.85 8.39
CA LEU A 163 13.37 -8.70 8.78
C LEU A 163 13.43 -8.97 10.29
N THR A 164 12.26 -9.00 10.95
CA THR A 164 12.17 -9.41 12.36
C THR A 164 12.34 -10.92 12.54
N GLY A 165 12.18 -11.68 11.44
CA GLY A 165 12.09 -13.14 11.43
C GLY A 165 10.66 -13.69 11.57
N SER A 166 9.65 -12.84 11.74
CA SER A 166 8.25 -13.28 11.76
C SER A 166 7.64 -13.28 10.35
N SER A 167 6.98 -14.38 10.00
CA SER A 167 6.26 -14.56 8.75
C SER A 167 5.00 -15.41 8.95
N LEU A 168 3.97 -15.16 8.14
CA LEU A 168 2.75 -15.96 8.10
C LEU A 168 2.28 -16.11 6.65
N GLU A 169 2.02 -17.35 6.24
CA GLU A 169 1.20 -17.66 5.06
C GLU A 169 -0.28 -17.60 5.49
N PHE A 170 -0.95 -16.50 5.18
CA PHE A 170 -2.32 -16.24 5.65
C PHE A 170 -3.40 -16.83 4.73
N ASP A 171 -3.06 -17.17 3.48
CA ASP A 171 -3.92 -17.93 2.57
C ASP A 171 -3.04 -18.84 1.70
N ILE A 172 -3.39 -20.13 1.60
CA ILE A 172 -2.68 -21.15 0.83
C ILE A 172 -3.20 -21.29 -0.61
N GLY A 173 -4.08 -20.38 -1.01
CA GLY A 173 -4.50 -20.20 -2.40
C GLY A 173 -4.15 -18.80 -2.87
N TYR A 174 -4.60 -18.47 -4.08
CA TYR A 174 -4.33 -17.17 -4.70
C TYR A 174 -4.68 -16.00 -3.78
N ALA A 175 -3.74 -15.07 -3.56
CA ALA A 175 -3.97 -13.85 -2.79
C ALA A 175 -3.26 -12.65 -3.44
N SER A 176 -4.00 -11.84 -4.20
CA SER A 176 -3.46 -10.64 -4.87
C SER A 176 -3.97 -9.35 -4.25
N ASP A 177 -3.19 -8.28 -4.45
CA ASP A 177 -3.55 -6.91 -4.09
C ASP A 177 -4.05 -6.76 -2.64
N PRO A 178 -3.27 -7.25 -1.64
CA PRO A 178 -3.65 -7.17 -0.24
C PRO A 178 -3.84 -5.72 0.19
N HIS A 179 -4.81 -5.53 1.08
CA HIS A 179 -5.01 -4.33 1.86
C HIS A 179 -5.03 -4.66 3.36
N LEU A 180 -3.96 -4.31 4.06
CA LEU A 180 -3.70 -4.49 5.47
C LEU A 180 -4.08 -3.21 6.24
N THR A 181 -4.85 -3.37 7.31
CA THR A 181 -5.22 -2.25 8.19
C THR A 181 -5.20 -2.65 9.66
N HIS A 182 -4.96 -1.68 10.54
CA HIS A 182 -5.08 -1.87 11.98
C HIS A 182 -6.56 -1.86 12.38
N VAL A 183 -6.95 -2.81 13.23
CA VAL A 183 -8.33 -2.93 13.74
C VAL A 183 -8.43 -2.40 15.16
N SER A 184 -7.74 -3.03 16.11
CA SER A 184 -7.70 -2.62 17.51
C SER A 184 -6.64 -3.40 18.27
N GLY A 185 -5.99 -2.78 19.26
CA GLY A 185 -4.94 -3.45 20.04
C GLY A 185 -3.87 -4.04 19.12
N ASN A 186 -3.66 -5.36 19.19
CA ASN A 186 -2.74 -6.09 18.31
C ASN A 186 -3.45 -6.73 17.09
N VAL A 187 -4.72 -6.45 16.85
CA VAL A 187 -5.52 -7.07 15.78
C VAL A 187 -5.41 -6.25 14.49
N TYR A 188 -5.12 -6.96 13.40
CA TYR A 188 -5.03 -6.42 12.04
C TYR A 188 -5.92 -7.24 11.12
N ALA A 189 -6.36 -6.62 10.02
CA ALA A 189 -7.13 -7.27 8.98
C ALA A 189 -6.45 -7.13 7.62
N ILE A 190 -6.49 -8.17 6.80
CA ILE A 190 -6.01 -8.17 5.41
C ILE A 190 -7.18 -8.52 4.51
N ALA A 191 -7.58 -7.60 3.62
CA ALA A 191 -8.47 -7.90 2.51
C ALA A 191 -7.65 -8.20 1.25
N TYR A 192 -8.04 -9.18 0.44
CA TYR A 192 -7.27 -9.61 -0.73
C TYR A 192 -8.14 -10.32 -1.76
N GLU A 193 -7.69 -10.30 -3.02
CA GLU A 193 -8.34 -11.00 -4.14
C GLU A 193 -7.97 -12.47 -4.16
N ILE A 194 -8.94 -13.37 -4.30
CA ILE A 194 -8.73 -14.83 -4.22
C ILE A 194 -8.73 -15.57 -5.54
N SER A 195 -8.81 -14.86 -6.65
CA SER A 195 -8.78 -15.46 -7.98
C SER A 195 -8.45 -14.43 -9.05
N ALA A 196 -7.54 -14.80 -9.95
CA ALA A 196 -7.26 -14.03 -11.16
C ALA A 196 -8.40 -14.10 -12.21
N ALA A 197 -9.46 -14.87 -11.97
CA ALA A 197 -10.54 -15.12 -12.93
C ALA A 197 -11.96 -14.81 -12.40
N SER A 198 -12.24 -15.16 -11.14
CA SER A 198 -13.55 -14.90 -10.50
C SER A 198 -13.57 -13.63 -9.67
N PHE A 199 -12.39 -13.12 -9.25
CA PHE A 199 -12.27 -11.85 -8.53
C PHE A 199 -13.24 -11.76 -7.34
N ASP A 200 -13.26 -12.82 -6.55
CA ASP A 200 -13.84 -12.81 -5.21
C ASP A 200 -12.80 -12.21 -4.26
N VAL A 201 -13.26 -11.62 -3.15
CA VAL A 201 -12.37 -11.06 -2.13
C VAL A 201 -12.59 -11.73 -0.79
N LYS A 202 -11.51 -11.99 -0.07
CA LYS A 202 -11.55 -12.41 1.33
C LYS A 202 -11.03 -11.28 2.20
N ILE A 203 -11.49 -11.25 3.45
CA ILE A 203 -10.85 -10.55 4.55
C ILE A 203 -10.50 -11.57 5.62
N CYS A 204 -9.27 -11.52 6.13
CA CYS A 204 -8.86 -12.31 7.27
C CYS A 204 -8.32 -11.41 8.38
N THR A 205 -8.35 -11.90 9.62
CA THR A 205 -7.80 -11.18 10.77
C THR A 205 -6.67 -11.98 11.42
N MET A 206 -5.71 -11.28 12.01
CA MET A 206 -4.59 -11.87 12.73
C MET A 206 -4.08 -10.91 13.81
N THR A 207 -3.20 -11.40 14.67
CA THR A 207 -2.48 -10.52 15.61
C THR A 207 -1.09 -10.18 15.13
N ILE A 208 -0.65 -8.95 15.33
CA ILE A 208 0.75 -8.54 15.23
C ILE A 208 1.06 -7.76 16.52
N SER A 209 2.04 -8.22 17.30
CA SER A 209 2.46 -7.49 18.51
C SER A 209 3.26 -6.23 18.16
N ASN A 210 3.40 -5.32 19.12
CA ASN A 210 4.27 -4.13 18.96
C ASN A 210 5.73 -4.44 18.63
N ALA A 211 6.20 -5.66 18.93
CA ALA A 211 7.54 -6.14 18.57
C ALA A 211 7.60 -6.81 17.19
N GLY A 212 6.50 -6.79 16.42
CA GLY A 212 6.42 -7.39 15.08
C GLY A 212 6.20 -8.90 15.06
N VAL A 213 5.96 -9.54 16.21
CA VAL A 213 5.61 -10.97 16.24
C VAL A 213 4.19 -11.17 15.73
N ILE A 214 4.06 -11.89 14.62
CA ILE A 214 2.78 -12.30 14.03
C ILE A 214 2.23 -13.50 14.82
N GLY A 215 0.92 -13.51 15.06
CA GLY A 215 0.23 -14.66 15.64
C GLY A 215 0.36 -15.89 14.74
N GLY A 216 0.46 -17.09 15.33
CA GLY A 216 0.76 -18.32 14.57
C GLY A 216 -0.33 -18.79 13.60
N ALA A 217 -1.47 -18.10 13.51
CA ALA A 217 -2.56 -18.42 12.59
C ALA A 217 -3.46 -17.19 12.35
N VAL A 218 -4.22 -17.26 11.25
CA VAL A 218 -5.40 -16.42 11.03
C VAL A 218 -6.44 -16.70 12.12
N ILE A 219 -7.03 -15.63 12.67
CA ILE A 219 -8.06 -15.68 13.72
C ILE A 219 -9.42 -16.00 13.11
N ASP A 220 -9.78 -15.26 12.06
CA ASP A 220 -11.06 -15.39 11.38
C ASP A 220 -10.92 -15.01 9.90
N VAL A 221 -11.83 -15.52 9.06
CA VAL A 221 -11.89 -15.25 7.63
C VAL A 221 -13.33 -15.09 7.17
N TYR A 222 -13.57 -14.09 6.34
CA TYR A 222 -14.85 -13.87 5.68
C TYR A 222 -14.64 -13.67 4.18
N GLN A 223 -15.46 -14.34 3.37
CA GLN A 223 -15.41 -14.23 1.91
C GLN A 223 -16.63 -13.45 1.40
N PHE A 224 -16.39 -12.47 0.55
CA PHE A 224 -17.44 -11.76 -0.18
C PHE A 224 -17.63 -12.46 -1.52
N SER A 225 -18.78 -13.10 -1.69
CA SER A 225 -19.14 -13.87 -2.90
C SER A 225 -20.53 -13.52 -3.45
N ALA A 226 -21.14 -12.42 -3.01
CA ALA A 226 -22.45 -12.00 -3.51
C ALA A 226 -22.31 -11.31 -4.89
N PRO A 227 -23.25 -11.56 -5.84
CA PRO A 227 -23.23 -10.89 -7.13
C PRO A 227 -23.30 -9.36 -6.96
N PRO A 228 -22.51 -8.59 -7.71
CA PRO A 228 -21.75 -8.99 -8.89
C PRO A 228 -20.36 -9.55 -8.57
N SER A 229 -20.12 -10.79 -9.02
CA SER A 229 -18.94 -11.63 -8.79
C SER A 229 -17.67 -11.15 -9.52
N GLN A 230 -17.31 -9.88 -9.35
CA GLN A 230 -16.20 -9.24 -10.09
C GLN A 230 -15.54 -8.11 -9.28
N ALA A 231 -15.28 -8.32 -7.99
CA ALA A 231 -14.71 -7.32 -7.09
C ALA A 231 -13.17 -7.34 -7.12
N LYS A 232 -12.53 -6.20 -7.36
CA LYS A 232 -11.08 -6.05 -7.36
C LYS A 232 -10.60 -4.91 -6.49
N ARG A 233 -9.34 -4.98 -6.06
CA ARG A 233 -8.60 -3.97 -5.32
C ARG A 233 -9.36 -3.57 -4.07
N ALA A 234 -9.81 -4.57 -3.32
CA ALA A 234 -10.54 -4.35 -2.08
C ALA A 234 -9.69 -3.50 -1.14
N LYS A 235 -10.26 -2.38 -0.68
CA LYS A 235 -9.68 -1.52 0.35
C LYS A 235 -10.60 -1.55 1.56
N ILE A 236 -9.99 -1.72 2.73
CA ILE A 236 -10.70 -1.67 4.02
C ILE A 236 -10.63 -0.22 4.50
N LEU A 237 -11.78 0.44 4.64
CA LEU A 237 -11.87 1.76 5.23
C LEU A 237 -12.42 1.65 6.64
N HIS A 238 -11.66 2.15 7.61
CA HIS A 238 -12.18 2.32 8.97
C HIS A 238 -13.20 3.45 8.99
N ILE A 239 -14.45 3.16 9.38
CA ILE A 239 -15.51 4.17 9.47
C ILE A 239 -15.56 4.72 10.90
N ALA A 240 -15.81 3.84 11.87
CA ALA A 240 -15.86 4.19 13.29
C ALA A 240 -15.89 2.91 14.14
N ASN A 241 -15.28 2.94 15.33
CA ASN A 241 -15.29 1.83 16.28
C ASN A 241 -14.84 0.52 15.61
N THR A 242 -15.73 -0.48 15.55
CA THR A 242 -15.50 -1.79 14.93
C THR A 242 -16.12 -1.91 13.53
N VAL A 243 -16.56 -0.80 12.93
CA VAL A 243 -17.21 -0.77 11.61
C VAL A 243 -16.18 -0.41 10.55
N PHE A 244 -16.06 -1.31 9.57
CA PHE A 244 -15.18 -1.16 8.42
C PHE A 244 -16.02 -1.27 7.15
N ALA A 245 -15.79 -0.41 6.19
CA ALA A 245 -16.26 -0.60 4.83
C ALA A 245 -15.23 -1.40 4.04
N ILE A 246 -15.69 -2.28 3.16
CA ILE A 246 -14.87 -2.79 2.07
C ILE A 246 -15.35 -2.14 0.79
N VAL A 247 -14.42 -1.45 0.14
CA VAL A 247 -14.62 -0.80 -1.15
C VAL A 247 -13.89 -1.63 -2.19
N ALA A 248 -14.59 -2.07 -3.22
CA ALA A 248 -13.99 -2.81 -4.32
C ALA A 248 -14.54 -2.31 -5.67
N GLN A 249 -13.73 -2.43 -6.70
CA GLN A 249 -14.10 -2.09 -8.07
C GLN A 249 -14.82 -3.28 -8.72
N GLU A 250 -15.96 -3.04 -9.36
CA GLU A 250 -16.67 -3.99 -10.21
C GLU A 250 -16.11 -3.98 -11.64
N ASN A 251 -15.75 -5.13 -12.22
CA ASN A 251 -15.11 -5.15 -13.55
C ASN A 251 -16.03 -4.84 -14.73
N ALA A 252 -17.34 -5.10 -14.65
CA ALA A 252 -18.23 -4.96 -15.80
C ALA A 252 -18.47 -3.48 -16.18
N THR A 253 -18.53 -2.60 -15.19
CA THR A 253 -18.84 -1.17 -15.37
C THR A 253 -17.74 -0.24 -14.86
N LYS A 254 -16.74 -0.77 -14.13
CA LYS A 254 -15.77 0.01 -13.34
C LYS A 254 -16.40 0.79 -12.19
N ASP A 255 -17.64 0.49 -11.82
CA ASP A 255 -18.29 1.12 -10.68
C ASP A 255 -17.69 0.58 -9.37
N GLY A 256 -17.61 1.42 -8.35
CA GLY A 256 -17.20 1.00 -7.00
C GLY A 256 -18.42 0.60 -6.19
N TRP A 257 -18.33 -0.48 -5.41
CA TRP A 257 -19.33 -0.83 -4.41
C TRP A 257 -18.73 -0.74 -3.00
N VAL A 258 -19.59 -0.40 -2.04
CA VAL A 258 -19.25 -0.30 -0.61
C VAL A 258 -20.17 -1.25 0.14
N VAL A 259 -19.60 -2.19 0.88
CA VAL A 259 -20.34 -2.95 1.91
C VAL A 259 -19.77 -2.58 3.27
N THR A 260 -20.67 -2.33 4.21
CA THR A 260 -20.40 -2.03 5.63
C THR A 260 -20.82 -3.20 6.51
#